data_AF-A0A939DS84-F1
#
_entry.id   AF-A0A939DS84-F1
#
_cell.length_a   1.000
_cell.length_b   1.000
_cell.length_c   1.000
_cell.angle_alpha   90.00
_cell.angle_beta   90.00
_cell.angle_gamma   90.00
#
_symmetry.space_group_name_H-M   'P 1'
#
loop_
_entity.id
_entity.type
_entity.pdbx_description
1 polymer ?
#
loop_
_entity_poly.entity_id
_entity_poly.type
_entity_poly.pdbx_seq_one_letter_code
_entity_poly.pdbx_strand_id
1 'polypeptide(L)'
;ISDEELSFMRLAINQKDALKYETPRAKLGFLAQILEFDLKPSFVKERSAIVDGISQAEINALAAKHLKLDEMLTVVVGDAKALKPELEKLGRKVVEFKL
;
A
#
# COMPACT_ATOMS: atom_id res chain seq x y z
N ILE A 1 13.52 -4.89 -6.22
CA ILE A 1 13.62 -4.42 -4.82
C ILE A 1 14.98 -4.83 -4.30
N SER A 2 15.72 -3.95 -3.62
CA SER A 2 16.99 -4.28 -2.95
C SER A 2 16.78 -4.87 -1.55
N ASP A 3 17.82 -5.44 -0.95
CA ASP A 3 17.76 -5.96 0.43
C ASP A 3 17.49 -4.84 1.45
N GLU A 4 18.05 -3.65 1.21
CA GLU A 4 17.81 -2.46 2.02
C GLU A 4 16.33 -2.05 1.97
N GLU A 5 15.73 -1.99 0.78
CA GLU A 5 14.30 -1.69 0.61
C GLU A 5 13.41 -2.73 1.31
N LEU A 6 13.78 -4.02 1.26
CA LEU A 6 13.08 -5.08 1.95
C LEU A 6 13.10 -4.89 3.48
N SER A 7 14.29 -4.62 4.04
CA SER A 7 14.46 -4.39 5.47
C SER A 7 13.69 -3.15 5.93
N PHE A 8 13.71 -2.07 5.15
CA PHE A 8 12.99 -0.84 5.41
C PHE A 8 11.47 -1.07 5.39
N MET A 9 10.97 -1.82 4.40
CA MET A 9 9.55 -2.17 4.31
C MET A 9 9.08 -2.92 5.56
N ARG A 10 9.82 -3.94 6.01
CA ARG A 10 9.47 -4.71 7.23
C ARG A 10 9.42 -3.80 8.45
N LEU A 11 10.44 -2.96 8.63
CA LEU A 11 10.50 -2.00 9.73
C LEU A 11 9.30 -1.04 9.72
N ALA A 12 8.97 -0.48 8.55
CA ALA A 12 7.86 0.46 8.40
C ALA A 12 6.49 -0.19 8.70
N ILE A 13 6.27 -1.44 8.26
CA ILE A 13 5.03 -2.17 8.55
C ILE A 13 4.90 -2.45 10.04
N ASN A 14 5.95 -2.94 10.69
CA ASN A 14 5.94 -3.27 12.12
C ASN A 14 5.70 -2.02 12.99
N GLN A 15 6.32 -0.88 12.65
CA GLN A 15 6.06 0.40 13.35
C GLN A 15 4.62 0.87 13.16
N LYS A 16 4.08 0.79 11.93
CA LYS A 16 2.70 1.18 11.65
C LYS A 16 1.71 0.30 12.41
N ASP A 17 1.96 -0.99 12.51
CA ASP A 17 1.10 -1.92 13.22
C ASP A 17 1.11 -1.68 14.74
N ALA A 18 2.23 -1.22 15.33
CA ALA A 18 2.28 -0.82 16.74
C ALA A 18 1.37 0.39 17.06
N LEU A 19 1.35 1.41 16.19
CA LEU A 19 0.55 2.62 16.38
C LEU A 19 -0.97 2.40 16.28
N LYS A 20 -1.41 1.32 15.61
CA LYS A 20 -2.84 1.05 15.35
C LYS A 20 -3.67 0.78 16.60
N TYR A 21 -3.05 0.56 17.76
CA TYR A 21 -3.76 0.17 18.98
C TYR A 21 -3.51 1.10 20.16
N GLU A 22 -2.87 2.26 19.96
CA GLU A 22 -2.49 3.11 21.09
C GLU A 22 -3.69 3.85 21.69
N THR A 23 -4.62 4.34 20.86
CA THR A 23 -5.77 5.12 21.35
C THR A 23 -7.02 4.25 21.53
N PRO A 24 -7.93 4.59 22.48
CA PRO A 24 -9.17 3.85 22.67
C PRO A 24 -10.04 3.73 21.41
N ARG A 25 -10.11 4.79 20.59
CA ARG A 25 -10.85 4.78 19.33
C ARG A 25 -10.23 3.82 18.31
N ALA A 26 -8.89 3.77 18.22
CA ALA A 26 -8.19 2.86 17.32
C ALA A 26 -8.39 1.39 17.73
N LYS A 27 -8.37 1.09 19.05
CA LYS A 27 -8.71 -0.25 19.57
C LYS A 27 -10.14 -0.67 19.24
N LEU A 28 -11.12 0.23 19.38
CA LEU A 28 -12.51 -0.06 19.03
C LEU A 28 -12.67 -0.36 17.53
N GLY A 29 -12.04 0.43 16.66
CA GLY A 29 -12.04 0.17 15.21
C GLY A 29 -11.42 -1.17 14.85
N PHE A 30 -10.35 -1.57 15.53
CA PHE A 30 -9.73 -2.88 15.37
C PHE A 30 -10.67 -4.03 15.77
N LEU A 31 -11.36 -3.91 16.91
CA LEU A 31 -12.35 -4.91 17.34
C LEU A 31 -13.52 -5.00 16.35
N ALA A 32 -13.96 -3.87 15.80
CA ALA A 32 -14.99 -3.85 14.76
C ALA A 32 -14.54 -4.61 13.50
N GLN A 33 -13.28 -4.42 13.05
CA GLN A 33 -12.74 -5.16 11.91
C GLN A 33 -12.65 -6.68 12.16
N ILE A 34 -12.28 -7.09 13.38
CA ILE A 34 -12.27 -8.51 13.75
C ILE A 34 -13.66 -9.12 13.54
N LEU A 35 -14.71 -8.43 13.99
CA LEU A 35 -16.09 -8.91 13.86
C LEU A 35 -16.58 -8.85 12.41
N GLU A 36 -16.26 -7.79 11.67
CA GLU A 36 -16.68 -7.59 10.28
C GLU A 36 -16.15 -8.67 9.34
N PHE A 37 -14.89 -9.08 9.54
CA PHE A 37 -14.21 -10.06 8.69
C PHE A 37 -14.08 -11.45 9.34
N ASP A 38 -14.75 -11.68 10.47
CA ASP A 38 -14.70 -12.93 11.26
C ASP A 38 -13.25 -13.42 11.51
N LEU A 39 -12.38 -12.48 11.89
CA LEU A 39 -10.96 -12.75 12.08
C LEU A 39 -10.71 -13.44 13.42
N LYS A 40 -9.72 -14.34 13.45
CA LYS A 40 -9.26 -14.91 14.72
C LYS A 40 -8.54 -13.83 15.55
N PRO A 41 -8.61 -13.86 16.89
CA PRO A 41 -7.83 -12.96 17.74
C PRO A 41 -6.30 -13.05 17.49
N SER A 42 -5.81 -14.16 16.93
CA SER A 42 -4.41 -14.38 16.55
C SER A 42 -3.97 -13.68 15.27
N PHE A 43 -4.88 -13.08 14.49
CA PHE A 43 -4.56 -12.64 13.12
C PHE A 43 -3.42 -11.62 13.05
N VAL A 44 -3.22 -10.81 14.11
CA VAL A 44 -2.10 -9.86 14.20
C VAL A 44 -0.76 -10.59 14.24
N LYS A 45 -0.68 -11.71 14.98
CA LYS A 45 0.53 -12.54 15.04
C LYS A 45 0.80 -13.23 13.71
N GLU A 46 -0.25 -13.72 13.06
CA GLU A 46 -0.16 -14.35 11.75
C GLU A 46 0.35 -13.36 10.69
N ARG A 47 -0.18 -12.13 10.70
CA ARG A 47 0.27 -11.04 9.82
C ARG A 47 1.73 -10.67 10.05
N SER A 48 2.18 -10.57 11.32
CA SER A 48 3.58 -10.30 11.62
C SER A 48 4.50 -11.40 11.08
N ALA A 49 4.14 -12.67 11.30
CA ALA A 49 4.91 -13.80 10.79
C ALA A 49 5.02 -13.80 9.25
N ILE A 50 3.96 -13.39 8.55
CA ILE A 50 3.99 -13.22 7.10
C ILE A 50 4.98 -12.12 6.70
N VAL A 51 4.94 -10.95 7.34
CA VAL A 51 5.82 -9.82 7.03
C VAL A 51 7.29 -10.16 7.31
N ASP A 52 7.56 -10.89 8.39
CA ASP A 52 8.92 -11.30 8.77
C ASP A 52 9.45 -12.41 7.84
N GLY A 53 8.58 -13.33 7.41
CA GLY A 53 8.94 -14.50 6.60
C GLY A 53 8.89 -14.32 5.08
N ILE A 54 8.22 -13.28 4.56
CA ILE A 54 8.04 -13.10 3.12
C ILE A 54 9.38 -12.89 2.41
N SER A 55 9.58 -13.62 1.31
CA SER A 55 10.80 -13.54 0.50
C SER A 55 10.72 -12.44 -0.54
N GLN A 56 11.88 -11.97 -0.99
CA GLN A 56 11.99 -11.02 -2.10
C GLN A 56 11.36 -11.56 -3.40
N ALA A 57 11.53 -12.86 -3.66
CA ALA A 57 10.96 -13.53 -4.83
C ALA A 57 9.42 -13.50 -4.81
N GLU A 58 8.81 -13.78 -3.65
CA GLU A 58 7.35 -13.70 -3.48
C GLU A 58 6.85 -12.26 -3.64
N ILE A 59 7.54 -11.27 -3.09
CA ILE A 59 7.17 -9.85 -3.27
C ILE A 59 7.21 -9.47 -4.75
N ASN A 60 8.28 -9.84 -5.46
CA ASN A 60 8.39 -9.57 -6.89
C ASN A 60 7.29 -10.27 -7.70
N ALA A 61 6.95 -11.52 -7.34
CA ALA A 61 5.86 -12.26 -7.98
C ALA A 61 4.50 -11.61 -7.73
N LEU A 62 4.23 -11.17 -6.49
CA LEU A 62 3.01 -10.44 -6.14
C LEU A 62 2.93 -9.10 -6.87
N ALA A 63 4.04 -8.37 -6.95
CA ALA A 63 4.12 -7.12 -7.69
C ALA A 63 3.78 -7.34 -9.17
N ALA A 64 4.39 -8.34 -9.82
CA ALA A 64 4.08 -8.66 -11.22
C ALA A 64 2.61 -9.08 -11.42
N LYS A 65 2.01 -9.77 -10.44
CA LYS A 65 0.60 -10.18 -10.49
C LYS A 65 -0.38 -9.02 -10.36
N HIS A 66 -0.09 -8.07 -9.48
CA HIS A 66 -1.04 -7.02 -9.08
C HIS A 66 -0.77 -5.66 -9.75
N LEU A 67 0.47 -5.37 -10.14
CA LEU A 67 0.86 -4.11 -10.78
C LEU A 67 0.83 -4.24 -12.31
N LYS A 68 -0.36 -4.33 -12.87
CA LYS A 68 -0.55 -4.22 -14.32
C LYS A 68 -0.46 -2.75 -14.74
N LEU A 69 0.74 -2.32 -15.12
CA LEU A 69 1.03 -0.91 -15.42
C LEU A 69 0.21 -0.34 -16.59
N ASP A 70 -0.26 -1.21 -17.49
CA ASP A 70 -1.09 -0.83 -18.64
C ASP A 70 -2.54 -0.54 -18.25
N GLU A 71 -3.04 -1.18 -17.19
CA GLU A 71 -4.40 -0.97 -16.64
C GLU A 71 -4.41 0.11 -15.54
N MET A 72 -3.24 0.63 -15.15
CA MET A 72 -3.09 1.57 -14.05
C MET A 72 -3.48 2.99 -14.47
N LEU A 73 -4.44 3.56 -13.74
CA LEU A 73 -4.84 4.96 -13.88
C LEU A 73 -4.00 5.84 -12.94
N THR A 74 -3.32 6.82 -13.51
CA THR A 74 -2.59 7.85 -12.73
C THR A 74 -3.43 9.11 -12.68
N VAL A 75 -3.87 9.49 -11.47
CA VAL A 75 -4.61 10.73 -11.24
C VAL A 75 -3.65 11.77 -10.66
N VAL A 76 -3.55 12.92 -11.33
CA VAL A 76 -2.72 14.04 -10.90
C VAL A 76 -3.62 15.23 -10.60
N VAL A 77 -3.49 15.82 -9.41
CA VAL A 77 -4.27 16.97 -8.97
C VAL A 77 -3.34 18.18 -8.87
N GLY A 78 -3.59 19.23 -9.66
CA GLY A 78 -2.79 20.45 -9.65
C GLY A 78 -3.15 21.41 -10.80
N ASP A 79 -2.32 22.43 -11.04
CA ASP A 79 -2.52 23.38 -12.15
C ASP A 79 -2.27 22.68 -13.48
N ALA A 80 -3.35 22.48 -14.23
CA ALA A 80 -3.33 21.81 -15.51
C ALA A 80 -2.45 22.54 -16.56
N LYS A 81 -2.30 23.87 -16.47
CA LYS A 81 -1.47 24.62 -17.43
C LYS A 81 0.03 24.35 -17.24
N ALA A 82 0.46 24.22 -15.99
CA ALA A 82 1.85 23.93 -15.66
C ALA A 82 2.18 22.44 -15.85
N LEU A 83 1.25 21.55 -15.50
CA LEU A 83 1.52 20.11 -15.43
C LEU A 83 1.32 19.37 -16.77
N LYS A 84 0.40 19.83 -17.64
CA LYS A 84 0.15 19.15 -18.94
C LYS A 84 1.42 18.97 -19.78
N PRO A 85 2.28 19.99 -20.00
CA PRO A 85 3.47 19.85 -20.85
C PRO A 85 4.50 18.86 -20.29
N GLU A 86 4.55 18.70 -18.97
CA GLU A 86 5.47 17.74 -18.33
C GLU A 86 4.91 16.32 -18.35
N LEU A 87 3.59 16.17 -18.16
CA LEU A 87 2.92 14.87 -18.18
C LEU A 87 2.84 14.26 -19.59
N GLU A 88 2.69 15.09 -20.62
CA GLU A 88 2.72 14.62 -22.02
C GLU A 88 4.11 14.11 -22.44
N LYS A 89 5.20 14.68 -21.89
CA LYS A 89 6.57 14.18 -22.13
C LYS A 89 6.81 12.77 -21.58
N LEU A 90 6.01 12.34 -20.61
CA LEU A 90 6.09 10.99 -20.04
C LEU A 90 5.47 9.92 -20.95
N GLY A 91 5.00 10.29 -22.14
CA GLY A 91 4.52 9.35 -23.16
C GLY A 91 3.19 8.68 -22.81
N ARG A 92 2.44 9.25 -21.84
CA ARG A 92 1.11 8.75 -21.43
C ARG A 92 0.02 9.68 -21.96
N LYS A 93 -1.14 9.10 -22.27
CA LYS A 93 -2.31 9.87 -22.69
C LYS A 93 -2.88 10.65 -21.51
N VAL A 94 -2.65 11.96 -21.48
CA VAL A 94 -3.19 12.85 -20.45
C VAL A 94 -4.61 13.23 -20.82
N VAL A 95 -5.57 12.92 -19.95
CA VAL A 95 -6.98 13.33 -20.11
C VAL A 95 -7.29 14.36 -19.04
N GLU A 96 -7.75 15.54 -19.46
CA GLU A 96 -8.23 16.55 -18.53
C GLU A 96 -9.61 16.15 -18.01
N PHE A 97 -9.70 15.94 -16.70
CA PHE A 97 -10.97 15.68 -16.03
C PHE A 97 -11.54 17.01 -15.54
N LYS A 98 -12.73 17.38 -16.03
CA LYS A 98 -13.52 18.51 -15.52
C LYS A 98 -14.62 17.95 -14.60
N LEU A 99 -14.71 18.49 -13.39
CA LEU A 99 -15.80 18.23 -12.45
C LEU A 99 -17.12 18.83 -12.95
#